data_AF-A0A0F9AYG9-F1
#
_entry.id   AF-A0A0F9AYG9-F1
#
_cell.length_a   1.000
_cell.length_b   1.000
_cell.length_c   1.000
_cell.angle_alpha   90.00
_cell.angle_beta   90.00
_cell.angle_gamma   90.00
#
_symmetry.space_group_name_H-M   'P 1'
#
loop_
_entity.id
_entity.type
_entity.pdbx_description
1 polymer ?
#
loop_
_entity_poly.entity_id
_entity_poly.type
_entity_poly.pdbx_seq_one_letter_code
_entity_poly.pdbx_strand_id
1 'polypeptide(L)' 'MNTPTKKLRLGPLPRQEVTKLTFACPASLKADLERYAALHAQTYGEAVDAGMLIPHMLEAFMAGDRGFRRT' A
#
# COMPACT_ATOMS: atom_id res chain seq x y z
N MET A 1 -18.88 44.25 13.68
CA MET A 1 -18.86 43.96 12.24
C MET A 1 -17.90 42.79 12.01
N ASN A 2 -18.41 41.57 11.86
CA ASN A 2 -17.57 40.39 11.57
C ASN A 2 -17.58 40.13 10.06
N THR A 3 -16.45 40.37 9.41
CA THR A 3 -16.24 40.06 7.99
C THR A 3 -16.33 38.54 7.77
N PRO A 4 -17.18 38.06 6.83
CA PRO A 4 -17.23 36.64 6.52
C PRO A 4 -15.91 36.26 5.86
N THR A 5 -15.18 35.34 6.48
CA THR A 5 -13.99 34.72 5.90
C THR A 5 -14.35 34.15 4.54
N LYS A 6 -13.71 34.63 3.48
CA LYS A 6 -13.83 34.08 2.12
C LYS A 6 -13.56 32.58 2.20
N LYS A 7 -14.63 31.76 2.08
CA LYS A 7 -14.50 30.30 1.99
C LYS A 7 -13.59 30.00 0.79
N LEU A 8 -12.42 29.43 1.06
CA LEU A 8 -11.53 28.97 0.00
C LEU A 8 -12.30 27.95 -0.85
N ARG A 9 -12.16 28.03 -2.18
CA ARG A 9 -12.81 27.09 -3.11
C ARG A 9 -12.27 25.67 -2.95
N LEU A 10 -11.08 25.55 -2.38
CA LEU A 10 -10.48 24.30 -1.95
C LEU A 10 -10.88 24.05 -0.49
N GLY A 11 -11.67 23.00 -0.27
CA GLY A 11 -11.93 22.47 1.07
C GLY A 11 -10.67 21.89 1.70
N PRO A 12 -10.72 21.40 2.95
CA PRO A 12 -9.59 20.72 3.56
C PRO A 12 -9.12 19.58 2.67
N LEU A 13 -7.79 19.51 2.45
CA LEU A 13 -7.19 18.44 1.66
C LEU A 13 -7.41 17.09 2.35
N PRO A 14 -7.62 16.00 1.58
CA PRO A 14 -7.70 14.67 2.15
C PRO A 14 -6.41 14.36 2.90
N ARG A 15 -6.54 13.91 4.16
CA ARG A 15 -5.38 13.42 4.92
C ARG A 15 -5.01 12.05 4.37
N GLN A 16 -3.82 11.95 3.78
CA GLN A 16 -3.21 10.64 3.52
C GLN A 16 -2.60 10.15 4.83
N GLU A 17 -3.29 9.23 5.49
CA GLU A 17 -2.75 8.56 6.67
C GLU A 17 -1.89 7.38 6.20
N VAL A 18 -0.59 7.44 6.50
CA VAL A 18 0.36 6.36 6.22
C VAL A 18 0.80 5.77 7.55
N THR A 19 0.48 4.51 7.78
CA THR A 19 0.92 3.77 8.98
C THR A 19 2.09 2.88 8.62
N LYS A 20 3.24 3.07 9.28
CA LYS A 20 4.37 2.15 9.18
C LYS A 20 4.15 0.96 10.11
N LEU A 21 4.24 -0.25 9.57
CA LEU A 21 4.17 -1.50 10.32
C LEU A 21 5.51 -2.21 10.23
N THR A 22 6.01 -2.68 11.38
CA THR A 22 7.22 -3.49 11.47
C THR A 22 6.83 -4.90 11.91
N PHE A 23 7.27 -5.92 11.19
CA PHE A 23 7.02 -7.32 11.53
C PHE A 23 8.29 -8.16 11.38
N ALA A 24 8.36 -9.26 12.12
CA ALA A 24 9.41 -10.25 11.93
C ALA A 24 9.10 -11.07 10.68
N CYS A 25 9.88 -10.87 9.62
CA CYS A 25 9.75 -11.64 8.38
C CYS A 25 10.67 -12.87 8.43
N PRO A 26 10.14 -14.10 8.32
CA PRO A 26 10.97 -15.28 8.16
C PRO A 26 11.93 -15.15 6.96
N ALA A 27 13.16 -15.65 7.10
CA ALA A 27 14.17 -15.51 6.04
C ALA A 27 13.75 -16.16 4.71
N SER A 28 13.04 -17.30 4.78
CA SER A 28 12.48 -17.96 3.60
C SER A 28 11.48 -17.07 2.86
N LEU A 29 10.55 -16.45 3.61
CA LEU A 29 9.56 -15.55 3.03
C LEU A 29 10.22 -14.31 2.39
N LYS A 30 11.26 -13.75 3.01
CA LYS A 30 12.03 -12.65 2.42
C LYS A 30 12.65 -13.07 1.07
N ALA A 31 13.27 -14.24 1.00
CA ALA A 31 13.88 -14.74 -0.23
C ALA A 31 12.83 -14.96 -1.34
N ASP A 32 11.66 -15.50 -1.00
CA ASP A 32 10.57 -15.68 -1.96
C ASP A 32 10.03 -14.33 -2.48
N LEU A 33 9.90 -13.33 -1.61
CA LEU A 33 9.47 -11.99 -1.98
C LEU A 33 10.49 -11.29 -2.90
N GLU A 34 11.79 -11.39 -2.60
CA GLU A 34 12.87 -10.86 -3.45
C GLU A 34 12.87 -11.54 -4.84
N ARG A 35 12.68 -12.86 -4.87
CA ARG A 35 12.56 -13.61 -6.14
C ARG A 35 11.35 -13.16 -6.94
N TYR A 36 10.21 -12.99 -6.29
CA TYR A 36 8.99 -12.50 -6.94
C TYR A 36 9.21 -11.09 -7.51
N ALA A 37 9.85 -10.20 -6.75
CA ALA A 37 10.18 -8.85 -7.20
C ALA A 37 11.09 -8.85 -8.44
N ALA A 38 12.11 -9.72 -8.46
CA ALA A 38 12.97 -9.90 -9.63
C ALA A 38 12.21 -10.40 -10.87
N LEU A 39 11.25 -11.32 -10.70
CA LEU A 39 10.40 -11.79 -11.80
C LEU A 39 9.45 -10.71 -12.31
N HIS A 40 8.87 -9.93 -11.40
CA HIS A 40 8.02 -8.78 -11.75
C HIS A 40 8.82 -7.76 -12.57
N ALA A 41 10.05 -7.44 -12.15
CA ALA A 41 10.93 -6.54 -12.87
C ALA A 41 11.30 -7.04 -14.27
N GLN A 42 11.54 -8.35 -14.42
CA GLN A 42 11.78 -8.94 -15.74
C GLN A 42 10.54 -8.87 -16.64
N THR A 43 9.34 -8.95 -16.07
CA THR A 43 8.08 -8.96 -16.83
C THR A 43 7.68 -7.55 -17.27
N TYR A 44 7.84 -6.55 -16.40
CA TYR A 44 7.34 -5.19 -16.61
C TYR A 44 8.44 -4.16 -16.87
N GLY A 45 9.71 -4.56 -16.81
CA GLY A 45 10.87 -3.70 -17.13
C GLY A 45 11.25 -2.71 -16.03
N GLU A 46 10.55 -2.70 -14.90
CA GLU A 46 10.82 -1.80 -13.78
C GLU A 46 11.28 -2.58 -12.55
N ALA A 47 12.44 -2.22 -12.01
CA ALA A 47 12.95 -2.81 -10.78
C ALA A 47 12.07 -2.37 -9.61
N VAL A 48 11.37 -3.33 -8.99
CA VAL A 48 10.53 -3.08 -7.82
C VAL A 48 11.16 -3.78 -6.61
N ASP A 49 11.14 -3.12 -5.45
CA ASP A 49 11.55 -3.73 -4.19
C ASP A 49 10.42 -4.56 -3.58
N ALA A 50 10.76 -5.63 -2.86
CA ALA A 50 9.78 -6.44 -2.14
C ALA A 50 8.90 -5.60 -1.21
N GLY A 51 9.46 -4.60 -0.54
CA GLY A 51 8.75 -3.66 0.34
C GLY A 51 7.69 -2.83 -0.38
N MET A 52 7.85 -2.55 -1.68
CA MET A 52 6.82 -1.88 -2.48
C MET A 52 5.72 -2.86 -2.90
N LEU A 53 6.04 -4.13 -3.13
CA LEU A 53 5.07 -5.15 -3.52
C LEU A 53 4.21 -5.64 -2.36
N ILE A 54 4.77 -5.72 -1.15
CA ILE A 54 4.08 -6.27 0.04
C ILE A 54 2.72 -5.59 0.28
N PRO A 55 2.59 -4.24 0.31
CA PRO A 55 1.29 -3.59 0.51
C PRO A 55 0.27 -3.98 -0.56
N HIS A 56 0.66 -4.00 -1.83
CA HIS A 56 -0.22 -4.36 -2.94
C HIS A 56 -0.65 -5.83 -2.89
N MET A 57 0.27 -6.73 -2.53
CA MET A 57 -0.03 -8.15 -2.35
C MET A 57 -1.02 -8.38 -1.21
N LEU A 58 -0.83 -7.69 -0.08
CA LEU A 58 -1.73 -7.79 1.06
C LEU A 58 -3.11 -7.20 0.76
N GLU A 59 -3.18 -6.06 0.07
CA GLU A 59 -4.44 -5.48 -0.36
C GLU A 59 -5.21 -6.43 -1.30
N ALA A 60 -4.53 -6.99 -2.31
CA ALA A 60 -5.11 -7.96 -3.22
C ALA A 60 -5.56 -9.24 -2.50
N PHE A 61 -4.77 -9.71 -1.52
CA PHE A 61 -5.12 -10.86 -0.69
C PHE A 61 -6.40 -10.60 0.13
N MET A 62 -6.47 -9.49 0.87
CA MET A 62 -7.64 -9.11 1.67
C MET A 62 -8.87 -8.87 0.80
N ALA A 63 -8.68 -8.33 -0.41
CA ALA A 63 -9.73 -8.18 -1.40
C ALA A 63 -10.18 -9.54 -1.98
N GLY A 64 -9.29 -10.50 -2.14
CA GLY A 64 -9.61 -11.83 -2.65
C GLY A 64 -10.32 -12.72 -1.63
N ASP A 65 -10.10 -12.49 -0.33
CA ASP A 65 -10.65 -13.30 0.75
C ASP A 65 -12.15 -13.06 0.95
N ARG A 66 -12.96 -13.91 0.31
CA ARG A 66 -14.42 -13.87 0.42
C ARG A 66 -14.94 -14.24 1.81
N GLY A 67 -14.18 -15.04 2.57
CA GLY A 67 -14.53 -15.40 3.94
C GLY A 67 -14.41 -14.18 4.85
N PHE A 68 -13.32 -13.43 4.69
CA PHE A 68 -13.08 -12.16 5.36
C PHE A 68 -14.12 -11.08 4.98
N ARG A 69 -14.47 -10.93 3.70
CA ARG A 69 -15.43 -9.90 3.27
C ARG A 69 -16.86 -10.06 3.78
N ARG A 70 -17.23 -11.22 4.31
CA ARG A 70 -18.60 -11.51 4.79
C ARG A 70 -18.81 -11.18 6.26
N THR A 71 -17.76 -10.78 6.99
CA THR A 71 -17.83 -10.26 8.36
C THR A 71 -17.94 -8.75 8.36
#